data_AF-A0A2G4FRC3-F1
#
_entry.id   AF-A0A2G4FRC3-F1
#
_cell.length_a   1.000
_cell.length_b   1.000
_cell.length_c   1.000
_cell.angle_alpha   90.00
_cell.angle_beta   90.00
_cell.angle_gamma   90.00
#
_symmetry.space_group_name_H-M   'P 1'
#
loop_
_entity.id
_entity.type
_entity.pdbx_description
1 polymer ?
#
loop_
_entity_poly.entity_id
_entity_poly.type
_entity_poly.pdbx_seq_one_letter_code
_entity_poly.pdbx_strand_id
1 'polypeptide(L)' 'MVPSSKKDINGFALYVELASLGVEMVAPIAVGAYLDTYFSTKPLGIVSGIILGVLGISFHIKKRLF' A
#
# COMPACT_ATOMS: atom_id res chain seq x y z
N MET A 1 -13.77 -17.21 6.68
CA MET A 1 -14.83 -17.16 7.72
C MET A 1 -15.41 -15.75 7.69
N VAL A 2 -16.71 -15.58 7.42
CA VAL A 2 -17.35 -14.24 7.40
C VAL A 2 -17.81 -13.91 8.83
N PRO A 3 -17.45 -12.74 9.40
CA PRO A 3 -17.84 -12.40 10.77
C PRO A 3 -19.36 -12.20 10.89
N SER A 4 -19.98 -12.71 11.96
CA SER A 4 -21.44 -12.61 12.18
C SER A 4 -21.86 -11.62 13.27
N SER A 5 -20.95 -11.19 14.14
CA SER A 5 -21.24 -10.20 15.19
C SER A 5 -20.74 -8.80 14.84
N LYS A 6 -21.43 -7.77 15.33
CA LYS A 6 -21.10 -6.35 15.03
C LYS A 6 -19.68 -5.96 15.47
N LYS A 7 -19.16 -6.56 16.56
CA LYS A 7 -17.77 -6.34 17.02
C LYS A 7 -16.76 -7.00 16.08
N ASP A 8 -17.06 -8.21 15.62
CA ASP A 8 -16.17 -8.97 14.74
C ASP A 8 -16.11 -8.36 13.33
N ILE A 9 -17.24 -7.82 12.84
CA ILE A 9 -17.30 -7.09 11.56
C ILE A 9 -16.39 -5.87 11.58
N ASN A 10 -16.41 -5.07 12.66
CA ASN A 10 -15.56 -3.90 12.79
C ASN A 10 -14.07 -4.26 12.88
N GLY A 11 -13.74 -5.33 13.62
CA GLY A 11 -12.36 -5.83 13.70
C GLY A 11 -11.85 -6.33 12.35
N PHE A 12 -12.68 -7.05 11.61
CA PHE A 12 -12.35 -7.53 10.27
C PHE A 12 -12.20 -6.38 9.26
N ALA A 13 -13.08 -5.39 9.31
CA ALA A 13 -12.99 -4.19 8.46
C ALA A 13 -11.68 -3.43 8.69
N LEU A 14 -11.31 -3.22 9.96
CA LEU A 14 -10.03 -2.59 10.32
C LEU A 14 -8.83 -3.40 9.82
N TYR A 15 -8.87 -4.72 9.98
CA TYR A 15 -7.80 -5.60 9.49
C TYR A 15 -7.62 -5.51 7.97
N VAL A 16 -8.72 -5.59 7.21
CA VAL A 16 -8.68 -5.48 5.74
C VAL A 16 -8.15 -4.13 5.30
N GLU A 17 -8.54 -3.07 6.00
CA GLU A 17 -8.08 -1.72 5.70
C GLU A 17 -6.57 -1.54 5.96
N LEU A 18 -6.07 -2.02 7.10
CA LEU A 18 -4.64 -2.02 7.40
C LEU A 18 -3.84 -2.86 6.39
N ALA A 19 -4.37 -4.01 5.98
CA ALA A 19 -3.78 -4.83 4.94
C ALA A 19 -3.73 -4.08 3.59
N SER A 20 -4.81 -3.40 3.22
CA SER A 20 -4.87 -2.58 1.99
C SER A 20 -3.82 -1.48 2.00
N LEU A 21 -3.66 -0.75 3.10
CA LEU A 21 -2.63 0.29 3.25
C LEU A 21 -1.21 -0.28 3.12
N GLY A 22 -0.96 -1.47 3.68
CA GLY A 22 0.31 -2.17 3.52
C GLY A 22 0.60 -2.53 2.05
N VAL A 23 -0.39 -3.02 1.33
CA VAL A 23 -0.26 -3.36 -0.10
C VAL A 23 -0.02 -2.10 -0.95
N GLU A 24 -0.73 -1.01 -0.67
CA GLU A 24 -0.53 0.28 -1.34
C GLU A 24 0.90 0.82 -1.16
N MET A 25 1.53 0.54 -0.02
CA MET A 25 2.95 0.89 0.20
C MET A 25 3.90 0.02 -0.63
N VAL A 26 3.68 -1.30 -0.60
CA VAL A 26 4.62 -2.29 -1.12
C VAL A 26 4.53 -2.40 -2.64
N ALA A 27 3.34 -2.24 -3.22
CA ALA A 27 3.12 -2.37 -4.66
C ALA A 27 4.05 -1.47 -5.51
N PRO A 28 4.14 -0.14 -5.31
CA PRO A 28 5.02 0.70 -6.11
C PRO A 28 6.51 0.40 -5.87
N ILE A 29 6.90 -0.04 -4.67
CA ILE A 29 8.27 -0.46 -4.36
C ILE A 29 8.64 -1.72 -5.16
N ALA A 30 7.75 -2.72 -5.18
CA ALA A 30 7.95 -3.96 -5.91
C ALA A 30 8.04 -3.72 -7.43
N VAL A 31 7.16 -2.86 -7.97
CA VAL A 31 7.22 -2.42 -9.37
C VAL A 31 8.54 -1.71 -9.65
N GLY A 32 8.96 -0.80 -8.78
CA GLY A 32 10.25 -0.11 -8.86
C GLY A 32 11.44 -1.07 -8.91
N ALA A 33 11.48 -2.05 -8.00
CA ALA A 33 12.51 -3.08 -7.94
C ALA A 33 12.56 -3.97 -9.20
N TYR A 34 11.39 -4.29 -9.76
CA TYR A 34 11.28 -5.03 -11.01
C TYR A 34 11.85 -4.22 -12.19
N LEU A 35 11.44 -2.96 -12.33
CA LEU A 35 11.94 -2.07 -13.38
C LEU A 35 13.46 -1.87 -13.29
N ASP A 36 13.96 -1.72 -12.07
CA ASP A 36 15.39 -1.63 -11.79
C ASP A 36 16.18 -2.85 -12.27
N THR A 37 15.59 -4.03 -12.20
CA THR A 37 16.21 -5.27 -12.69
C THR A 37 16.11 -5.39 -14.21
N TYR A 38 15.01 -4.92 -14.81
CA TYR A 38 14.79 -5.02 -16.26
C TYR A 38 15.59 -3.97 -17.05
N PHE A 39 15.65 -2.73 -16.57
CA PHE A 39 16.29 -1.61 -17.28
C PHE A 39 17.69 -1.25 -16.75
N SER A 40 18.22 -2.01 -15.77
CA SER A 40 19.48 -1.69 -15.07
C SER A 40 19.52 -0.26 -14.49
N THR A 41 18.36 0.28 -14.10
CA THR A 41 18.22 1.63 -13.54
C THR A 41 18.49 1.69 -12.03
N LYS A 42 19.01 0.61 -11.44
CA LYS A 42 19.25 0.50 -10.00
C LYS A 42 20.08 1.69 -9.49
N PRO A 43 19.67 2.37 -8.40
CA PRO A 43 18.52 2.10 -7.52
C PRO A 43 17.29 3.00 -7.76
N LEU A 44 17.19 3.67 -8.92
CA LEU A 44 16.22 4.74 -9.14
C LEU A 44 14.76 4.26 -9.15
N GLY A 45 14.50 3.05 -9.65
CA GLY A 45 13.19 2.42 -9.64
C GLY A 45 12.69 2.16 -8.22
N ILE A 46 13.52 1.59 -7.34
CA ILE A 46 13.16 1.39 -5.93
C ILE A 46 12.91 2.74 -5.23
N VAL A 47 13.78 3.73 -5.43
CA VAL A 47 13.64 5.05 -4.80
C VAL A 47 12.36 5.74 -5.24
N SER A 48 12.07 5.75 -6.54
CA SER A 48 10.81 6.30 -7.07
C SER A 48 9.59 5.52 -6.57
N GLY A 49 9.68 4.19 -6.47
CA GLY A 49 8.64 3.34 -5.89
C GLY A 49 8.34 3.68 -4.43
N ILE A 50 9.36 3.94 -3.60
CA ILE A 50 9.19 4.38 -2.21
C ILE A 50 8.48 5.73 -2.16
N ILE A 51 8.93 6.71 -2.96
CA ILE A 51 8.32 8.05 -3.00
C ILE A 51 6.84 7.95 -3.40
N LEU A 52 6.53 7.16 -4.44
CA LEU A 52 5.15 6.95 -4.88
C LEU A 52 4.31 6.23 -3.82
N GLY A 53 4.86 5.26 -3.10
CA GLY A 53 4.18 4.60 -1.98
C GLY A 53 3.80 5.57 -0.86
N VAL A 54 4.74 6.41 -0.42
CA VAL A 54 4.48 7.43 0.61
C VAL A 54 3.42 8.43 0.14
N LEU A 55 3.51 8.90 -1.11
CA LEU A 55 2.54 9.84 -1.68
C LEU A 55 1.16 9.22 -1.83
N GLY A 56 1.09 7.96 -2.28
CA GLY A 56 -0.16 7.21 -2.42
C GLY A 56 -0.89 7.07 -1.09
N ILE A 57 -0.18 6.65 -0.03
CA ILE A 57 -0.75 6.56 1.32
C ILE A 57 -1.18 7.93 1.85
N SER A 58 -0.35 8.96 1.65
CA SER A 58 -0.67 10.31 2.09
C SER A 58 -1.97 10.81 1.44
N PHE A 59 -2.15 10.52 0.14
CA PHE A 59 -3.36 10.87 -0.59
C PHE A 59 -4.57 10.05 -0.13
N HIS A 60 -4.40 8.73 0.11
CA HIS A 60 -5.46 7.87 0.64
C HIS A 60 -5.95 8.39 1.99
N ILE A 61 -5.03 8.64 2.93
CA ILE A 61 -5.34 9.16 4.26
C ILE A 61 -6.05 10.52 4.15
N LYS A 62 -5.56 11.42 3.29
CA LYS A 62 -6.20 12.72 3.07
C LYS A 62 -7.65 12.58 2.58
N LYS A 63 -7.91 11.71 1.60
CA LYS A 63 -9.25 11.44 1.08
C LYS A 63 -10.17 10.79 2.11
N ARG A 64 -9.61 10.10 3.11
CA ARG A 64 -10.39 9.49 4.19
C ARG A 64 -10.76 10.50 5.29
N LEU A 65 -9.90 11.49 5.53
CA LEU A 65 -10.07 12.49 6.59
C LEU A 65 -10.94 13.71 6.19
N PHE A 66 -11.08 14.00 4.89
CA PHE A 66 -11.83 15.14 4.33
C PHE A 66 -12.88 14.66 3.33
#